data_AF-A0A536GWU3-F1
#
_entry.id   AF-A0A536GWU3-F1
#
_cell.length_a   1.000
_cell.length_b   1.000
_cell.length_c   1.000
_cell.angle_alpha   90.00
_cell.angle_beta   90.00
_cell.angle_gamma   90.00
#
_symmetry.space_group_name_H-M   'P 1'
#
loop_
_entity.id
_entity.type
_entity.pdbx_description
1 polymer ?
#
loop_
_entity_poly.entity_id
_entity_poly.type
_entity_poly.pdbx_seq_one_letter_code
_entity_poly.pdbx_strand_id
1 'polypeptide(L)'
;MRWPWRASSTRPWSDFFAAIGSTSTPRPSVWGLIPLPDNRFVLSVLVGRPGLRVAVIAAYVLLVEWARALASTAPHAATAALVLGGVALVLSGAGWPLDRLGIGRSRLAFRILGGCALAVVLLLPAAARAGSAPILPAFLALPAIVVSIGEEIAFRGALYAALEDLGGAPVAIIGSTALWTAAHALSHPPEFLFAVAAAGLLLALWRWACKDLVGPIVGHVIADLAL
;
A
#
# COMPACT_ATOMS: atom_id res chain seq x y z
N MET A 1 -39.85 34.10 -39.91
CA MET A 1 -38.58 34.62 -39.37
C MET A 1 -37.70 33.38 -39.09
N ARG A 2 -36.70 32.89 -39.86
CA ARG A 2 -35.60 33.44 -40.70
C ARG A 2 -34.81 34.52 -39.95
N TRP A 3 -33.51 34.45 -39.65
CA TRP A 3 -32.36 33.58 -39.99
C TRP A 3 -31.30 33.66 -38.83
N PRO A 4 -30.29 32.77 -38.78
CA PRO A 4 -29.27 32.61 -37.75
C PRO A 4 -27.99 33.46 -37.96
N TRP A 5 -27.18 33.61 -36.92
CA TRP A 5 -25.86 34.25 -36.97
C TRP A 5 -24.74 33.25 -37.32
N ARG A 6 -23.90 33.68 -38.28
CA ARG A 6 -22.70 33.01 -38.81
C ARG A 6 -21.43 33.50 -38.10
N ALA A 7 -20.41 32.66 -38.19
CA ALA A 7 -19.06 32.74 -37.63
C ALA A 7 -18.22 33.97 -38.01
N SER A 8 -17.15 34.20 -37.26
CA SER A 8 -15.89 34.73 -37.81
C SER A 8 -14.66 34.04 -37.22
N SER A 9 -13.83 33.54 -38.14
CA SER A 9 -12.49 33.00 -37.95
C SER A 9 -11.47 34.11 -38.10
N THR A 10 -10.43 34.15 -37.25
CA THR A 10 -9.14 34.74 -37.62
C THR A 10 -8.00 33.96 -36.96
N ARG A 11 -7.27 33.18 -37.77
CA ARG A 11 -5.89 32.74 -37.47
C ARG A 11 -4.95 33.80 -38.05
N PRO A 12 -3.89 34.22 -37.33
CA PRO A 12 -2.79 34.92 -37.96
C PRO A 12 -1.81 33.93 -38.59
N TRP A 13 -1.43 34.24 -39.82
CA TRP A 13 -0.31 33.67 -40.56
C TRP A 13 1.02 34.14 -39.96
N SER A 14 1.85 33.20 -39.52
CA SER A 14 3.29 33.43 -39.35
C SER A 14 4.02 32.09 -39.42
N ASP A 15 3.94 31.45 -40.58
CA ASP A 15 5.00 30.54 -41.04
C ASP A 15 5.75 31.29 -42.13
N PHE A 16 7.01 31.65 -41.89
CA PHE A 16 8.12 31.70 -42.86
C PHE A 16 9.25 32.55 -42.26
N PHE A 17 10.28 31.93 -41.71
CA PHE A 17 11.66 32.10 -42.18
C PHE A 17 12.60 31.10 -41.49
N ALA A 18 13.19 30.26 -42.36
CA ALA A 18 14.56 29.79 -42.32
C ALA A 18 15.02 28.85 -41.19
N ALA A 19 15.12 27.58 -41.60
CA ALA A 19 16.08 26.60 -41.11
C ALA A 19 17.53 27.09 -41.23
N ILE A 20 18.31 26.97 -40.15
CA ILE A 20 19.77 26.78 -40.22
C ILE A 20 20.26 25.99 -38.99
N GLY A 21 20.72 24.76 -39.26
CA GLY A 21 21.89 24.12 -38.64
C GLY A 21 21.91 23.82 -37.13
N SER A 22 21.71 22.55 -36.77
CA SER A 22 22.64 21.79 -35.90
C SER A 22 22.15 20.34 -35.75
N THR A 23 22.59 19.46 -36.65
CA THR A 23 22.54 18.02 -36.47
C THR A 23 23.70 17.56 -35.58
N SER A 24 23.50 17.55 -34.27
CA SER A 24 24.36 16.80 -33.34
C SER A 24 23.78 15.39 -33.18
N THR A 25 24.31 14.44 -33.95
CA THR A 25 24.05 13.00 -33.76
C THR A 25 24.63 12.56 -32.41
N PRO A 26 23.87 11.92 -31.50
CA PRO A 26 24.45 11.28 -30.33
C PRO A 26 25.30 10.09 -30.77
N ARG A 27 26.56 10.03 -30.32
CA ARG A 27 27.38 8.82 -30.47
C ARG A 27 26.74 7.67 -29.69
N PRO A 28 26.57 6.48 -30.27
CA PRO A 28 26.15 5.31 -29.49
C PRO A 28 27.26 4.96 -28.50
N SER A 29 26.96 5.04 -27.20
CA SER A 29 27.83 4.55 -26.15
C SER A 29 27.97 3.02 -26.26
N VAL A 30 29.20 2.54 -26.37
CA VAL A 30 29.60 1.13 -26.58
C VAL A 30 29.31 0.23 -25.35
N TRP A 31 28.56 0.70 -24.35
CA TRP A 31 28.25 -0.03 -23.11
C TRP A 31 26.81 -0.57 -23.03
N GLY A 32 26.11 -0.68 -24.17
CA GLY A 32 24.69 -1.03 -24.24
C GLY A 32 24.35 -2.50 -24.56
N LEU A 33 25.06 -3.48 -24.00
CA LEU A 33 24.79 -4.90 -24.26
C LEU A 33 24.38 -5.69 -23.00
N ILE A 34 23.38 -5.19 -22.29
CA ILE A 34 22.38 -6.05 -21.63
C ILE A 34 21.02 -5.33 -21.78
N PRO A 35 20.09 -5.79 -22.63
CA PRO A 35 18.73 -5.28 -22.59
C PRO A 35 18.12 -5.68 -21.24
N LEU A 36 18.07 -4.72 -20.31
CA LEU A 36 17.18 -4.85 -19.17
C LEU A 36 15.75 -4.93 -19.73
N PRO A 37 14.91 -5.88 -19.29
CA PRO A 37 13.52 -5.94 -19.74
C PRO A 37 12.85 -4.57 -19.54
N ASP A 38 12.12 -4.12 -20.57
CA ASP A 38 11.51 -2.79 -20.58
C ASP A 38 10.33 -2.75 -19.59
N ASN A 39 10.66 -2.53 -18.32
CA ASN A 39 9.73 -2.46 -17.19
C ASN A 39 8.63 -1.39 -17.40
N ARG A 40 8.82 -0.47 -18.36
CA ARG A 40 7.82 0.56 -18.73
C ARG A 40 6.57 -0.04 -19.36
N PHE A 41 6.69 -1.15 -20.10
CA PHE A 41 5.56 -1.80 -20.76
C PHE A 41 4.66 -2.56 -19.78
N VAL A 42 5.25 -3.28 -18.82
CA VAL A 42 4.49 -4.02 -17.80
C VAL A 42 3.70 -3.06 -16.90
N LEU A 43 4.32 -1.93 -16.53
CA LEU A 43 3.64 -0.90 -15.74
C LEU A 43 2.49 -0.23 -16.51
N SER A 44 2.63 0.01 -17.83
CA SER A 44 1.56 0.65 -18.61
C SER A 44 0.32 -0.24 -18.78
N VAL A 45 0.49 -1.55 -18.93
CA VAL A 45 -0.63 -2.52 -19.00
C VAL A 45 -1.39 -2.57 -17.67
N LEU A 46 -0.70 -2.53 -16.54
CA LEU A 46 -1.31 -2.48 -15.21
C LEU A 46 -1.98 -1.14 -14.90
N VAL A 47 -1.61 -0.06 -15.60
CA VAL A 47 -2.31 1.23 -15.55
C VAL A 47 -3.61 1.21 -16.33
N GLY A 48 -3.65 0.53 -17.48
CA GLY A 48 -4.85 0.43 -18.30
C GLY A 48 -5.89 -0.59 -17.80
N ARG A 49 -5.57 -1.43 -16.81
CA ARG A 49 -6.43 -2.54 -16.34
C ARG A 49 -6.50 -2.58 -14.80
N PRO A 50 -7.39 -1.80 -14.16
CA PRO A 50 -7.45 -1.70 -12.70
C PRO A 50 -7.72 -3.06 -12.02
N GLY A 51 -8.55 -3.91 -12.62
CA GLY A 51 -8.81 -5.26 -12.09
C GLY A 51 -7.57 -6.15 -12.08
N LEU A 52 -6.74 -6.09 -13.13
CA LEU A 52 -5.48 -6.84 -13.19
C LEU A 52 -4.48 -6.34 -12.14
N ARG A 53 -4.39 -5.01 -11.97
CA ARG A 53 -3.54 -4.40 -10.92
C ARG A 53 -3.94 -4.88 -9.54
N VAL A 54 -5.23 -4.84 -9.21
CA VAL A 54 -5.76 -5.36 -7.94
C VAL A 54 -5.39 -6.84 -7.78
N ALA A 55 -5.63 -7.66 -8.80
CA ALA A 55 -5.32 -9.09 -8.74
C ALA A 55 -3.83 -9.37 -8.48
N VAL A 56 -2.93 -8.64 -9.16
CA VAL A 56 -1.48 -8.77 -8.97
C VAL A 56 -1.04 -8.34 -7.57
N ILE A 57 -1.50 -7.18 -7.08
CA ILE A 57 -1.14 -6.70 -5.74
C ILE A 57 -1.72 -7.63 -4.68
N ALA A 58 -2.99 -8.05 -4.81
CA ALA A 58 -3.62 -8.97 -3.88
C ALA A 58 -2.89 -10.32 -3.82
N ALA A 59 -2.58 -10.90 -4.99
CA ALA A 59 -1.82 -12.15 -5.05
C ALA A 59 -0.43 -12.00 -4.43
N TYR A 60 0.28 -10.91 -4.75
CA TYR A 60 1.59 -10.63 -4.17
C TYR A 60 1.55 -10.56 -2.65
N VAL A 61 0.66 -9.73 -2.11
CA VAL A 61 0.56 -9.50 -0.66
C VAL A 61 0.14 -10.78 0.07
N LEU A 62 -0.84 -11.53 -0.44
CA LEU A 62 -1.24 -12.82 0.15
C LEU A 62 -0.10 -13.84 0.13
N LEU A 63 0.63 -13.95 -0.99
CA LEU A 63 1.74 -14.89 -1.10
C LEU A 63 2.88 -14.53 -0.14
N VAL A 64 3.22 -13.25 -0.02
CA VAL A 64 4.24 -12.78 0.92
C VAL A 64 3.83 -13.11 2.35
N GLU A 65 2.58 -12.85 2.72
CA GLU A 65 2.07 -13.09 4.07
C GLU A 65 2.00 -14.57 4.42
N TRP A 66 1.48 -15.41 3.53
CA TRP A 66 1.45 -16.85 3.73
C TRP A 66 2.86 -17.46 3.77
N ALA A 67 3.77 -17.00 2.89
CA ALA A 67 5.16 -17.45 2.92
C ALA A 67 5.85 -17.05 4.22
N ARG A 68 5.62 -15.81 4.70
CA ARG A 68 6.12 -15.32 6.00
C ARG A 68 5.60 -16.17 7.16
N ALA A 69 4.29 -16.45 7.19
CA ALA A 69 3.66 -17.25 8.22
C ALA A 69 4.24 -18.67 8.25
N LEU A 70 4.35 -19.32 7.09
CA LEU A 70 4.94 -20.66 6.97
C LEU A 70 6.43 -20.66 7.37
N ALA A 71 7.22 -19.70 6.90
CA ALA A 71 8.64 -19.59 7.24
C ALA A 71 8.87 -19.36 8.73
N SER A 72 7.95 -18.66 9.41
CA SER A 72 8.04 -18.41 10.86
C SER A 72 7.86 -19.66 11.71
N THR A 73 7.37 -20.77 11.13
CA THR A 73 7.29 -22.07 11.83
C THR A 73 8.63 -22.80 11.91
N ALA A 74 9.62 -22.41 11.10
CA ALA A 74 10.94 -23.01 11.12
C ALA A 74 11.77 -22.52 12.32
N PRO A 75 12.55 -23.40 12.97
CA PRO A 75 13.42 -23.01 14.09
C PRO A 75 14.34 -21.86 13.72
N HIS A 76 14.40 -20.83 14.57
CA HIS A 76 15.25 -19.64 14.42
C HIS A 76 14.99 -18.76 13.18
N ALA A 77 13.94 -19.03 12.40
CA ALA A 77 13.65 -18.26 11.19
C ALA A 77 12.71 -17.06 11.41
N ALA A 78 11.98 -17.00 12.53
CA ALA A 78 10.93 -16.01 12.79
C ALA A 78 11.39 -14.56 12.58
N THR A 79 12.53 -14.16 13.17
CA THR A 79 13.10 -12.81 13.02
C THR A 79 13.36 -12.47 11.55
N ALA A 80 13.98 -13.38 10.80
CA ALA A 80 14.30 -13.17 9.39
C ALA A 80 13.02 -13.14 8.53
N ALA A 81 12.06 -14.02 8.80
CA ALA A 81 10.78 -14.06 8.12
C ALA A 81 9.99 -12.76 8.30
N LEU A 82 9.92 -12.22 9.53
CA LEU A 82 9.25 -10.96 9.83
C LEU A 82 9.92 -9.78 9.11
N VAL A 83 11.25 -9.67 9.17
CA VAL A 83 11.98 -8.57 8.54
C VAL A 83 11.87 -8.64 7.00
N LEU A 84 12.15 -9.80 6.40
CA LEU A 84 12.10 -9.97 4.95
C LEU A 84 10.67 -9.86 4.42
N GLY A 85 9.70 -10.41 5.14
CA GLY A 85 8.28 -10.29 4.81
C GLY A 85 7.80 -8.85 4.87
N GLY A 86 8.11 -8.12 5.94
CA GLY A 86 7.78 -6.71 6.07
C GLY A 86 8.41 -5.85 4.97
N VAL A 87 9.70 -6.06 4.66
CA VAL A 87 10.37 -5.39 3.54
C VAL A 87 9.71 -5.71 2.20
N ALA A 88 9.35 -6.98 1.95
CA ALA A 88 8.63 -7.36 0.75
C ALA A 88 7.27 -6.64 0.66
N LEU A 89 6.50 -6.60 1.74
CA LEU A 89 5.23 -5.87 1.76
C LEU A 89 5.39 -4.38 1.46
N VAL A 90 6.45 -3.72 1.96
CA VAL A 90 6.75 -2.31 1.62
C VAL A 90 6.92 -2.12 0.11
N LEU A 91 7.46 -3.11 -0.62
CA LEU A 91 7.65 -3.02 -2.08
C LEU A 91 6.31 -2.92 -2.83
N SER A 92 5.19 -3.35 -2.27
CA SER A 92 3.87 -3.16 -2.88
C SER A 92 3.49 -1.67 -3.01
N GLY A 93 4.02 -0.83 -2.13
CA GLY A 93 3.88 0.63 -2.18
C GLY A 93 4.79 1.29 -3.22
N ALA A 94 5.74 0.56 -3.82
CA ALA A 94 6.65 1.13 -4.80
C ALA A 94 5.89 1.61 -6.05
N GLY A 95 6.21 2.82 -6.51
CA GLY A 95 5.56 3.45 -7.67
C GLY A 95 4.23 4.14 -7.37
N TRP A 96 3.69 4.04 -6.14
CA TRP A 96 2.55 4.84 -5.71
C TRP A 96 2.99 6.23 -5.20
N PRO A 97 2.29 7.30 -5.57
CA PRO A 97 2.44 8.60 -4.92
C PRO A 97 2.13 8.51 -3.42
N LEU A 98 2.89 9.21 -2.57
CA LEU A 98 2.72 9.14 -1.11
C LEU A 98 1.32 9.60 -0.65
N ASP A 99 0.73 10.59 -1.32
CA ASP A 99 -0.63 11.07 -1.09
C ASP A 99 -1.68 9.99 -1.39
N ARG A 100 -1.45 9.17 -2.42
CA ARG A 100 -2.30 8.03 -2.77
C ARG A 100 -2.20 6.92 -1.73
N LEU A 101 -1.01 6.69 -1.19
CA LEU A 101 -0.85 5.78 -0.03
C LEU A 101 -1.52 6.35 1.23
N GLY A 102 -1.71 7.66 1.34
CA GLY A 102 -2.21 8.32 2.55
C GLY A 102 -1.10 8.79 3.49
N ILE A 103 0.14 8.81 3.01
CA ILE A 103 1.33 9.28 3.73
C ILE A 103 1.52 10.77 3.42
N GLY A 104 1.09 11.62 4.34
CA GLY A 104 1.24 13.07 4.29
C GLY A 104 1.97 13.58 5.52
N ARG A 105 2.74 14.67 5.36
CA ARG A 105 3.44 15.33 6.48
C ARG A 105 2.58 16.39 7.17
N SER A 106 1.44 16.76 6.60
CA SER A 106 0.53 17.73 7.20
C SER A 106 -0.09 17.15 8.47
N ARG A 107 -0.16 17.97 9.53
CA ARG A 107 -0.80 17.61 10.81
C ARG A 107 -0.28 16.29 11.41
N LEU A 108 1.02 16.03 11.26
CA LEU A 108 1.65 14.78 11.70
C LEU A 108 1.35 14.44 13.17
N ALA A 109 1.38 15.45 14.06
CA ALA A 109 1.03 15.26 15.47
C ALA A 109 -0.38 14.68 15.66
N PHE A 110 -1.39 15.19 14.94
CA PHE A 110 -2.75 14.67 15.00
C PHE A 110 -2.89 13.26 14.41
N ARG A 111 -2.11 12.95 13.37
CA ARG A 111 -2.07 11.59 12.79
C ARG A 111 -1.47 10.58 13.77
N ILE A 112 -0.39 10.95 14.46
CA ILE A 112 0.21 10.13 15.52
C ILE A 112 -0.77 9.95 16.68
N LEU A 113 -1.40 11.02 17.16
CA LEU A 113 -2.43 10.94 18.22
C LEU A 113 -3.60 10.04 17.80
N GLY A 114 -4.03 10.13 16.55
CA GLY A 114 -5.02 9.23 15.97
C GLY A 114 -4.58 7.77 15.95
N GLY A 115 -3.31 7.51 15.63
CA GLY A 115 -2.71 6.19 15.74
C GLY A 115 -2.67 5.65 17.17
N CYS A 116 -2.35 6.49 18.16
CA CYS A 116 -2.44 6.10 19.57
C CYS A 116 -3.88 5.75 19.97
N ALA A 117 -4.89 6.49 19.47
CA ALA A 117 -6.29 6.19 19.71
C ALA A 117 -6.70 4.84 19.07
N LEU A 118 -6.24 4.57 17.84
CA LEU A 118 -6.42 3.27 17.20
C LEU A 118 -5.78 2.14 18.02
N ALA A 119 -4.55 2.33 18.52
CA ALA A 119 -3.87 1.34 19.36
C ALA A 119 -4.70 0.95 20.59
N VAL A 120 -5.29 1.93 21.28
CA VAL A 120 -6.16 1.66 22.44
C VAL A 120 -7.31 0.73 22.07
N VAL A 121 -7.95 0.96 20.91
CA VAL A 121 -9.05 0.11 20.43
C VAL A 121 -8.55 -1.28 20.03
N LEU A 122 -7.43 -1.36 19.32
CA LEU A 122 -6.82 -2.62 18.87
C LEU A 122 -6.34 -3.48 20.05
N LEU A 123 -6.00 -2.89 21.18
CA LEU A 123 -5.58 -3.59 22.39
C LEU A 123 -6.74 -4.10 23.26
N LEU A 124 -7.99 -3.70 22.99
CA LEU A 124 -9.15 -4.15 23.78
C LEU A 124 -9.29 -5.68 23.86
N PRO A 125 -9.12 -6.45 22.77
CA PRO A 125 -9.16 -7.91 22.84
C PRO A 125 -8.04 -8.49 23.72
N ALA A 126 -6.87 -7.84 23.77
CA ALA A 126 -5.78 -8.23 24.66
C ALA A 126 -6.15 -7.98 26.12
N ALA A 127 -6.64 -6.77 26.42
CA ALA A 127 -7.04 -6.36 27.77
C ALA A 127 -8.18 -7.22 28.34
N ALA A 128 -9.12 -7.65 27.49
CA ALA A 128 -10.24 -8.50 27.88
C ALA A 128 -9.84 -9.95 28.25
N ARG A 129 -8.65 -10.42 27.84
CA ARG A 129 -8.19 -11.80 28.07
C ARG A 129 -7.59 -12.06 29.46
N ALA A 130 -7.67 -11.09 30.39
CA ALA A 130 -7.39 -11.24 31.83
C ALA A 130 -6.24 -12.22 32.17
N GLY A 131 -5.01 -11.89 31.77
CA GLY A 131 -3.83 -12.69 32.11
C GLY A 131 -2.66 -12.42 31.18
N SER A 132 -1.88 -11.39 31.53
CA SER A 132 -0.69 -10.89 30.82
C SER A 132 -0.90 -10.56 29.34
N ALA A 133 -0.85 -9.27 28.98
CA ALA A 133 -0.40 -8.90 27.65
C ALA A 133 0.98 -9.56 27.46
N PRO A 134 1.16 -10.49 26.52
CA PRO A 134 2.46 -11.06 26.26
C PRO A 134 3.38 -9.90 25.89
N ILE A 135 4.40 -9.64 26.70
CA ILE A 135 5.43 -8.68 26.30
C ILE A 135 6.28 -9.40 25.29
N LEU A 136 6.19 -8.96 24.03
CA LEU A 136 7.01 -9.47 22.95
C LEU A 136 8.50 -9.44 23.40
N PRO A 137 9.25 -10.55 23.26
CA PRO A 137 10.67 -10.56 23.59
C PRO A 137 11.38 -9.40 22.89
N ALA A 138 12.23 -8.66 23.61
CA ALA A 138 12.80 -7.40 23.12
C ALA A 138 13.50 -7.52 21.75
N PHE A 139 14.09 -8.68 21.44
CA PHE A 139 14.74 -8.94 20.16
C PHE A 139 13.78 -9.02 18.95
N LEU A 140 12.49 -9.24 19.20
CA LEU A 140 11.44 -9.26 18.18
C LEU A 140 10.77 -7.89 17.96
N ALA A 141 11.03 -6.90 18.79
CA ALA A 141 10.41 -5.58 18.68
C ALA A 141 10.68 -4.91 17.33
N LEU A 142 11.94 -4.90 16.87
CA LEU A 142 12.28 -4.33 15.56
C LEU A 142 11.65 -5.12 14.40
N PRO A 143 11.74 -6.46 14.35
CA PRO A 143 11.00 -7.27 13.36
C PRO A 143 9.49 -7.00 13.34
N ALA A 144 8.85 -6.87 14.50
CA ALA A 144 7.44 -6.54 14.62
C ALA A 144 7.15 -5.17 13.99
N ILE A 145 7.89 -4.13 14.36
CA ILE A 145 7.76 -2.79 13.76
C ILE A 145 7.87 -2.84 12.23
N VAL A 146 8.85 -3.58 11.71
CA VAL A 146 9.08 -3.69 10.26
C VAL A 146 7.90 -4.36 9.56
N VAL A 147 7.38 -5.47 10.11
CA VAL A 147 6.24 -6.16 9.51
C VAL A 147 4.96 -5.35 9.61
N SER A 148 4.66 -4.70 10.74
CA SER A 148 3.44 -3.88 10.89
C SER A 148 3.43 -2.69 9.92
N ILE A 149 4.59 -2.04 9.71
CA ILE A 149 4.74 -0.98 8.70
C ILE A 149 4.49 -1.54 7.29
N GLY A 150 5.12 -2.67 6.97
CA GLY A 150 4.98 -3.32 5.66
C GLY A 150 3.52 -3.69 5.38
N GLU A 151 2.86 -4.33 6.35
CA GLU A 151 1.47 -4.75 6.28
C GLU A 151 0.55 -3.53 6.05
N GLU A 152 0.71 -2.43 6.77
CA GLU A 152 -0.12 -1.25 6.54
C GLU A 152 0.14 -0.60 5.18
N ILE A 153 1.40 -0.50 4.74
CA ILE A 153 1.73 -0.03 3.38
C ILE A 153 1.10 -0.93 2.31
N ALA A 154 1.11 -2.24 2.51
CA ALA A 154 0.53 -3.18 1.57
C ALA A 154 -0.99 -3.13 1.53
N PHE A 155 -1.65 -3.28 2.67
CA PHE A 155 -3.10 -3.45 2.73
C PHE A 155 -3.86 -2.12 2.71
N ARG A 156 -3.43 -1.11 3.49
CA ARG A 156 -4.11 0.21 3.60
C ARG A 156 -3.50 1.27 2.69
N GLY A 157 -2.29 1.02 2.20
CA GLY A 157 -1.65 1.82 1.15
C GLY A 157 -2.00 1.31 -0.25
N ALA A 158 -1.19 0.38 -0.76
CA ALA A 158 -1.19 -0.02 -2.18
C ALA A 158 -2.46 -0.77 -2.60
N LEU A 159 -2.84 -1.82 -1.87
CA LEU A 159 -4.02 -2.62 -2.17
C LEU A 159 -5.31 -1.81 -2.03
N TYR A 160 -5.43 -1.04 -0.94
CA TYR A 160 -6.56 -0.14 -0.74
C TYR A 160 -6.70 0.85 -1.89
N ALA A 161 -5.61 1.52 -2.29
CA ALA A 161 -5.63 2.48 -3.39
C ALA A 161 -6.00 1.82 -4.73
N ALA A 162 -5.51 0.61 -5.00
CA ALA A 162 -5.86 -0.14 -6.21
C ALA A 162 -7.35 -0.54 -6.23
N LEU A 163 -7.90 -0.97 -5.09
CA LEU A 163 -9.31 -1.30 -4.95
C LEU A 163 -10.21 -0.05 -5.03
N GLU A 164 -9.75 1.09 -4.49
CA GLU A 164 -10.44 2.38 -4.60
C GLU A 164 -10.51 2.82 -6.08
N ASP A 165 -9.44 2.62 -6.84
CA ASP A 165 -9.44 2.86 -8.29
C ASP A 165 -10.38 1.93 -9.07
N LEU A 166 -10.57 0.69 -8.59
CA LEU A 166 -11.43 -0.29 -9.25
C LEU A 166 -12.92 -0.04 -9.00
N GLY A 167 -13.31 0.34 -7.79
CA GLY A 167 -14.72 0.42 -7.40
C GLY A 167 -15.05 1.39 -6.28
N GLY A 168 -14.15 2.32 -5.97
CA GLY A 168 -14.33 3.34 -4.95
C GLY A 168 -14.18 2.83 -3.51
N ALA A 169 -14.55 3.69 -2.56
CA ALA A 169 -14.33 3.44 -1.14
C ALA A 169 -14.95 2.15 -0.58
N PRO A 170 -16.20 1.77 -0.93
CA PRO A 170 -16.78 0.52 -0.39
C PRO A 170 -15.98 -0.72 -0.80
N VAL A 171 -15.51 -0.77 -2.06
CA VAL A 171 -14.70 -1.88 -2.56
C VAL A 171 -13.33 -1.90 -1.89
N ALA A 172 -12.71 -0.74 -1.67
CA ALA A 172 -11.45 -0.65 -0.94
C ALA A 172 -11.57 -1.10 0.52
N ILE A 173 -12.61 -0.65 1.23
CA ILE A 173 -12.85 -1.00 2.63
C ILE A 173 -13.08 -2.50 2.79
N ILE A 174 -14.04 -3.05 2.04
CA ILE A 174 -14.41 -4.46 2.16
C ILE A 174 -13.29 -5.35 1.61
N GLY A 175 -12.74 -5.02 0.44
CA GLY A 175 -11.73 -5.82 -0.23
C GLY A 175 -10.41 -5.89 0.55
N SER A 176 -9.90 -4.75 1.05
CA SER A 176 -8.68 -4.75 1.87
C SER A 176 -8.88 -5.48 3.20
N THR A 177 -10.06 -5.35 3.82
CA THR A 177 -10.42 -6.09 5.05
C THR A 177 -10.49 -7.60 4.82
N ALA A 178 -11.13 -8.03 3.73
CA ALA A 178 -11.26 -9.45 3.40
C ALA A 178 -9.89 -10.06 3.10
N LEU A 179 -9.06 -9.39 2.29
CA LEU A 179 -7.72 -9.84 1.95
C LEU A 179 -6.78 -9.82 3.16
N TRP A 180 -6.89 -8.82 4.03
CA TRP A 180 -6.20 -8.79 5.33
C TRP A 180 -6.51 -10.03 6.16
N THR A 181 -7.79 -10.35 6.31
CA THR A 181 -8.25 -11.50 7.08
C THR A 181 -7.75 -12.81 6.47
N ALA A 182 -7.77 -12.93 5.14
CA ALA A 182 -7.26 -14.10 4.44
C ALA A 182 -5.74 -14.28 4.59
N ALA A 183 -4.97 -13.19 4.58
CA ALA A 183 -3.53 -13.22 4.78
C ALA A 183 -3.14 -13.80 6.15
N HIS A 184 -3.97 -13.53 7.15
CA HIS A 184 -3.77 -13.96 8.53
C HIS A 184 -4.33 -15.35 8.85
N ALA A 185 -4.95 -16.02 7.88
CA ALA A 185 -5.56 -17.33 8.09
C ALA A 185 -4.57 -18.42 8.51
N LEU A 186 -3.27 -18.25 8.19
CA LEU A 186 -2.20 -19.19 8.57
C LEU A 186 -1.46 -18.78 9.85
N SER A 187 -1.58 -17.53 10.30
CA SER A 187 -0.86 -17.01 11.48
C SER A 187 -1.71 -16.98 12.74
N HIS A 188 -3.04 -17.16 12.63
CA HIS A 188 -3.97 -17.14 13.74
C HIS A 188 -4.96 -18.31 13.70
N PRO A 189 -5.45 -18.76 14.88
CA PRO A 189 -6.50 -19.77 14.91
C PRO A 189 -7.81 -19.21 14.30
N PRO A 190 -8.64 -20.05 13.65
CA PRO A 190 -9.82 -19.60 12.91
C PRO A 190 -10.79 -18.72 13.70
N GLU A 191 -10.99 -19.00 14.98
CA GLU A 191 -11.84 -18.22 15.88
C GLU A 191 -11.34 -16.79 16.12
N PHE A 192 -10.03 -16.53 15.96
CA PHE A 192 -9.45 -15.20 16.11
C PHE A 192 -9.61 -14.35 14.84
N LEU A 193 -9.96 -14.96 13.70
CA LEU A 193 -10.10 -14.24 12.43
C LEU A 193 -11.22 -13.18 12.44
N PHE A 194 -12.22 -13.31 13.33
CA PHE A 194 -13.21 -12.26 13.52
C PHE A 194 -12.59 -10.98 14.13
N ALA A 195 -11.68 -11.12 15.08
CA ALA A 195 -10.95 -9.99 15.65
C ALA A 195 -10.02 -9.36 14.60
N VAL A 196 -9.35 -10.20 13.82
CA VAL A 196 -8.50 -9.78 12.69
C VAL A 196 -9.33 -9.02 11.64
N ALA A 197 -10.52 -9.49 11.29
CA ALA A 197 -11.42 -8.80 10.36
C ALA A 197 -11.95 -7.48 10.94
N ALA A 198 -12.24 -7.41 12.24
CA ALA A 198 -12.66 -6.18 12.89
C ALA A 198 -11.54 -5.12 12.93
N ALA A 199 -10.31 -5.51 13.27
CA ALA A 199 -9.13 -4.64 13.15
C ALA A 199 -8.91 -4.22 11.69
N GLY A 200 -9.01 -5.21 10.79
CA GLY A 200 -9.21 -5.13 9.35
C GLY A 200 -9.98 -3.90 8.90
N LEU A 201 -11.26 -3.93 9.28
CA LEU A 201 -12.29 -2.97 8.97
C LEU A 201 -12.04 -1.61 9.62
N LEU A 202 -11.65 -1.58 10.91
CA LEU A 202 -11.36 -0.35 11.64
C LEU A 202 -10.27 0.47 10.93
N LEU A 203 -9.16 -0.18 10.58
CA LEU A 203 -8.03 0.47 9.91
C LEU A 203 -8.41 0.94 8.50
N ALA A 204 -9.21 0.16 7.77
CA ALA A 204 -9.71 0.54 6.46
C ALA A 204 -10.68 1.74 6.52
N LEU A 205 -11.58 1.76 7.50
CA LEU A 205 -12.48 2.89 7.76
C LEU A 205 -11.71 4.14 8.18
N TRP A 206 -10.67 4.00 9.01
CA TRP A 206 -9.79 5.12 9.36
C TRP A 206 -9.08 5.67 8.13
N ARG A 207 -8.50 4.80 7.30
CA ARG A 207 -7.84 5.19 6.05
C ARG A 207 -8.79 5.95 5.14
N TRP A 208 -10.07 5.57 5.08
CA TRP A 208 -11.09 6.27 4.32
C TRP A 208 -11.44 7.63 4.92
N ALA A 209 -11.82 7.66 6.20
CA ALA A 209 -12.37 8.84 6.87
C ALA A 209 -11.31 9.93 7.09
N CYS A 210 -10.10 9.54 7.48
CA CYS A 210 -9.01 10.47 7.80
C CYS A 210 -8.05 10.71 6.62
N LYS A 211 -8.20 9.94 5.52
CA LYS A 211 -7.26 9.93 4.38
C LYS A 211 -5.80 9.78 4.84
N ASP A 212 -5.61 8.90 5.81
CA ASP A 212 -4.38 8.79 6.59
C ASP A 212 -3.92 7.35 6.71
N LEU A 213 -2.62 7.13 6.45
CA LEU A 213 -1.93 5.86 6.67
C LEU A 213 -0.99 5.90 7.89
N VAL A 214 -0.62 7.09 8.37
CA VAL A 214 0.29 7.21 9.51
C VAL A 214 -0.38 6.73 10.80
N GLY A 215 -1.65 7.11 11.03
CA GLY A 215 -2.44 6.61 12.15
C GLY A 215 -2.52 5.08 12.17
N PRO A 216 -2.95 4.42 11.08
CA PRO A 216 -2.94 2.96 10.97
C PRO A 216 -1.57 2.33 11.25
N ILE A 217 -0.48 2.86 10.67
CA ILE A 217 0.88 2.38 10.95
C ILE A 217 1.21 2.45 12.45
N VAL A 218 1.02 3.62 13.07
CA VAL A 218 1.34 3.83 14.49
C VAL A 218 0.47 2.92 15.37
N GLY A 219 -0.83 2.86 15.09
CA GLY A 219 -1.78 2.04 15.84
C GLY A 219 -1.44 0.56 15.78
N HIS A 220 -1.08 0.08 14.59
CA HIS A 220 -0.74 -1.32 14.37
C HIS A 220 0.61 -1.69 15.01
N VAL A 221 1.64 -0.85 14.85
CA VAL A 221 2.94 -1.05 15.51
C VAL A 221 2.79 -1.15 17.03
N ILE A 222 2.01 -0.27 17.64
CA ILE A 222 1.78 -0.32 19.10
C ILE A 222 1.03 -1.59 19.48
N ALA A 223 0.04 -2.01 18.69
CA ALA A 223 -0.71 -3.24 18.95
C ALA A 223 0.21 -4.47 18.91
N ASP A 224 1.06 -4.60 17.90
CA ASP A 224 1.97 -5.74 17.72
C ASP A 224 3.11 -5.78 18.75
N LEU A 225 3.53 -4.62 19.26
CA LEU A 225 4.54 -4.56 20.32
C LEU A 225 3.99 -4.97 21.69
N ALA A 226 2.67 -4.95 21.87
CA ALA A 226 1.99 -5.22 23.13
C ALA A 226 1.20 -6.54 23.13
N LEU A 227 1.26 -7.32 22.05
CA LEU A 227 0.60 -8.62 21.86
C LEU A 227 1.64 -9.74 21.73
#